data_AF-A0A928HCU5-F1
#
_entry.id   AF-A0A928HCU5-F1
#
_cell.length_a   1.000
_cell.length_b   1.000
_cell.length_c   1.000
_cell.angle_alpha   90.00
_cell.angle_beta   90.00
_cell.angle_gamma   90.00
#
_symmetry.space_group_name_H-M   'P 1'
#
loop_
_entity.id
_entity.type
_entity.pdbx_description
1 polymer ?
#
loop_
_entity_poly.entity_id
_entity_poly.type
_entity_poly.pdbx_seq_one_letter_code
_entity_poly.pdbx_strand_id
1 'polypeptide(L)'
;MKTIRNITRFTYEFTSFQGWRVTLCRNQVHFTRYFSDKQYGGEQAALEAALATRNHVLACLRQHPGDPEKAFEICRGEQQQTCYPRGLRPRKNVL
;
A
#
# COMPACT_ATOMS: atom_id res chain seq x y z
N MET A 1 -13.15 -15.59 10.29
CA MET A 1 -11.95 -15.03 9.64
C MET A 1 -11.35 -13.96 10.53
N LYS A 2 -10.03 -13.99 10.78
CA LYS A 2 -9.36 -13.00 11.63
C LYS A 2 -9.23 -11.70 10.84
N THR A 3 -9.90 -10.64 11.27
CA THR A 3 -9.77 -9.31 10.66
C THR A 3 -8.39 -8.73 10.97
N ILE A 4 -7.61 -8.47 9.92
CA ILE A 4 -6.29 -7.85 10.04
C ILE A 4 -6.49 -6.34 10.04
N ARG A 5 -6.14 -5.68 11.15
CA ARG A 5 -6.27 -4.21 11.25
C ARG A 5 -5.54 -3.51 10.11
N ASN A 6 -6.18 -2.50 9.53
CA ASN A 6 -5.62 -1.65 8.46
C ASN A 6 -5.33 -2.38 7.14
N ILE A 7 -5.79 -3.63 6.99
CA ILE A 7 -5.69 -4.41 5.75
C ILE A 7 -7.08 -4.89 5.39
N THR A 8 -7.47 -4.66 4.13
CA THR A 8 -8.78 -5.06 3.61
C THR A 8 -8.60 -5.82 2.32
N ARG A 9 -9.20 -7.01 2.23
CA ARG A 9 -9.33 -7.72 0.96
C ARG A 9 -10.29 -6.96 0.06
N PHE A 10 -9.93 -6.69 -1.18
CA PHE A 10 -10.87 -6.23 -2.19
C PHE A 10 -11.03 -7.32 -3.24
N THR A 11 -12.28 -7.71 -3.47
CA THR A 11 -12.68 -8.66 -4.49
C THR A 11 -13.83 -8.03 -5.25
N TYR A 12 -13.76 -8.05 -6.58
CA TYR A 12 -14.87 -7.64 -7.43
C TYR A 12 -15.38 -8.88 -8.16
N GLU A 13 -16.70 -9.08 -8.17
CA GLU A 13 -17.35 -10.27 -8.74
C GLU A 13 -17.04 -10.45 -10.24
N PHE A 14 -16.95 -9.35 -10.98
CA PHE A 14 -16.80 -9.35 -12.44
C PHE A 14 -15.40 -8.94 -12.93
N THR A 15 -14.44 -8.70 -12.04
CA THR A 15 -13.09 -8.25 -12.46
C THR A 15 -11.99 -9.14 -11.91
N SER A 16 -10.97 -9.36 -12.73
CA SER A 16 -9.72 -10.03 -12.32
C SER A 16 -8.85 -9.17 -11.39
N PHE A 17 -9.35 -8.02 -10.95
CA PHE A 17 -8.65 -7.13 -10.03
C PHE A 17 -8.99 -7.48 -8.59
N GLN A 18 -8.33 -8.52 -8.09
CA GLN A 18 -8.39 -8.90 -6.68
C GLN A 18 -7.07 -8.56 -6.00
N GLY A 19 -7.14 -8.31 -4.69
CA GLY A 19 -5.96 -7.91 -3.94
C GLY A 19 -6.23 -7.46 -2.52
N TRP A 20 -5.22 -6.82 -1.94
CA TRP A 20 -5.24 -6.29 -0.59
C TRP A 20 -5.00 -4.78 -0.60
N ARG A 21 -5.74 -4.06 0.23
CA ARG A 21 -5.57 -2.62 0.46
C ARG A 21 -5.07 -2.37 1.87
N VAL A 22 -3.97 -1.66 1.99
CA VAL A 22 -3.50 -1.10 3.27
C VAL A 22 -4.05 0.31 3.39
N THR A 23 -4.73 0.61 4.50
CA THR A 23 -5.22 1.96 4.80
C THR A 23 -4.89 2.35 6.24
N LEU A 24 -4.09 3.41 6.38
CA LEU A 24 -3.71 4.03 7.65
C LEU A 24 -4.15 5.48 7.63
N CYS A 25 -4.64 5.98 8.75
CA CYS A 25 -5.01 7.38 8.95
C CYS A 25 -4.43 7.86 10.28
N ARG A 26 -3.77 9.02 10.27
CA ARG A 26 -3.26 9.68 11.47
C ARG A 26 -3.31 11.19 11.28
N ASN A 27 -3.90 11.91 12.24
CA ASN A 27 -4.07 13.37 12.20
C ASN A 27 -4.64 13.89 10.87
N GLN A 28 -5.72 13.27 10.36
CA GLN A 28 -6.35 13.58 9.06
C GLN A 28 -5.46 13.32 7.82
N VAL A 29 -4.24 12.82 8.00
CA VAL A 29 -3.39 12.40 6.90
C VAL A 29 -3.63 10.92 6.61
N HIS A 30 -3.81 10.58 5.33
CA HIS A 30 -4.13 9.24 4.88
C HIS A 30 -2.97 8.60 4.12
N PHE A 31 -2.74 7.32 4.38
CA PHE A 31 -1.88 6.47 3.59
C PHE A 31 -2.70 5.28 3.09
N THR A 32 -2.83 5.18 1.76
CA THR A 32 -3.53 4.07 1.12
C THR A 32 -2.64 3.45 0.05
N ARG A 33 -2.54 2.13 0.04
CA ARG A 33 -1.82 1.38 -0.99
C ARG A 33 -2.52 0.07 -1.34
N TYR A 34 -2.41 -0.33 -2.60
CA TYR A 34 -3.05 -1.53 -3.15
C TYR A 34 -1.99 -2.55 -3.56
N PHE A 35 -2.28 -3.83 -3.34
CA PHE A 35 -1.44 -4.98 -3.64
C PHE A 35 -2.30 -5.97 -4.44
N SER A 36 -2.13 -5.99 -5.77
CA SER A 36 -2.90 -6.89 -6.63
C SER A 36 -2.34 -8.30 -6.59
N ASP A 37 -3.20 -9.31 -6.52
CA ASP A 37 -2.77 -10.70 -6.56
C ASP A 37 -1.98 -11.02 -7.83
N LYS A 38 -2.41 -10.46 -8.97
CA LYS A 38 -1.73 -10.63 -10.26
C LYS A 38 -0.29 -10.11 -10.24
N GLN A 39 -0.04 -9.01 -9.54
CA GLN A 39 1.29 -8.41 -9.45
C GLN A 39 2.22 -9.24 -8.56
N TYR A 40 1.70 -9.77 -7.46
CA TYR A 40 2.50 -10.46 -6.44
C TYR A 40 2.50 -11.99 -6.61
N GLY A 41 1.77 -12.53 -7.58
CA GLY A 41 1.76 -13.97 -7.87
C GLY A 41 0.72 -14.77 -7.07
N GLY A 42 -0.26 -14.11 -6.45
CA GLY A 42 -1.36 -14.74 -5.74
C GLY A 42 -1.80 -13.97 -4.48
N GLU A 43 -2.91 -14.42 -3.90
CA GLU A 43 -3.50 -13.81 -2.69
C GLU A 43 -2.55 -13.77 -1.50
N GLN A 44 -1.84 -14.88 -1.25
CA GLN A 44 -0.95 -15.02 -0.11
C GLN A 44 0.27 -14.09 -0.24
N ALA A 45 0.91 -14.06 -1.40
CA ALA A 45 2.05 -13.19 -1.65
C ALA A 45 1.67 -11.69 -1.61
N ALA A 46 0.49 -11.35 -2.13
CA ALA A 46 -0.02 -9.99 -2.02
C ALA A 46 -0.34 -9.60 -0.56
N LEU A 47 -0.84 -10.54 0.25
CA LEU A 47 -1.08 -10.34 1.67
C LEU A 47 0.23 -10.10 2.44
N GLU A 48 1.25 -10.90 2.18
CA GLU A 48 2.57 -10.75 2.80
C GLU A 48 3.20 -9.40 2.47
N ALA A 49 3.14 -8.96 1.22
CA ALA A 49 3.60 -7.64 0.82
C ALA A 49 2.81 -6.50 1.50
N ALA A 50 1.48 -6.66 1.63
CA ALA A 50 0.63 -5.71 2.34
C ALA A 50 0.98 -5.63 3.83
N LEU A 51 1.23 -6.77 4.48
CA LEU A 51 1.65 -6.86 5.88
C LEU A 51 3.02 -6.22 6.11
N ALA A 52 3.99 -6.53 5.25
CA ALA A 52 5.32 -5.93 5.30
C ALA A 52 5.25 -4.40 5.18
N THR A 53 4.48 -3.90 4.19
CA THR A 53 4.30 -2.46 4.00
C THR A 53 3.61 -1.82 5.21
N ARG A 54 2.55 -2.43 5.74
CA ARG A 54 1.86 -1.91 6.92
C ARG A 54 2.82 -1.77 8.10
N ASN A 55 3.60 -2.81 8.39
CA ASN A 55 4.53 -2.82 9.51
C ASN A 55 5.62 -1.75 9.34
N HIS A 56 6.12 -1.60 8.11
CA HIS A 56 7.08 -0.54 7.76
C HIS A 56 6.51 0.86 7.97
N VAL A 57 5.31 1.15 7.47
CA VAL A 57 4.67 2.46 7.67
C VAL A 57 4.40 2.74 9.15
N LEU A 58 4.01 1.74 9.93
CA LEU A 58 3.87 1.86 11.38
C LEU A 58 5.22 2.10 12.09
N ALA A 59 6.33 1.66 11.52
CA ALA A 59 7.67 1.99 12.01
C ALA A 59 8.08 3.42 11.64
N CYS A 60 7.84 3.86 10.39
CA CYS A 60 8.03 5.25 9.96
C CYS A 60 7.28 6.22 10.90
N LEU A 61 5.99 5.92 11.18
CA LEU A 61 5.15 6.72 12.07
C LEU A 61 5.67 6.80 13.51
N ARG A 62 6.36 5.75 13.98
CA ARG A 62 6.99 5.75 15.31
C ARG A 62 8.25 6.61 15.37
N GLN A 63 8.98 6.73 14.26
CA GLN A 63 10.18 7.56 14.15
C GLN A 63 9.86 9.06 14.03
N HIS A 64 8.67 9.40 13.54
CA HIS A 64 8.22 10.78 13.35
C HIS A 64 6.95 11.08 14.18
N PRO A 65 7.05 11.15 15.52
CA PRO A 65 5.92 11.51 16.35
C PRO A 65 5.47 12.95 16.04
N GLY A 66 4.18 13.14 15.79
CA GLY A 66 3.59 14.47 15.53
C GLY A 66 3.58 14.89 14.06
N ASP A 67 4.39 14.27 13.20
CA ASP A 67 4.44 14.56 11.77
C ASP A 67 4.17 13.29 10.93
N PRO A 68 2.89 12.88 10.83
CA PRO A 68 2.52 11.71 10.04
C PRO A 68 2.63 11.95 8.53
N GLU A 69 2.61 13.20 8.08
CA GLU A 69 2.74 13.55 6.67
C GLU A 69 4.13 13.20 6.15
N LYS A 70 5.18 13.68 6.84
CA LYS A 70 6.57 13.34 6.51
C LYS A 70 6.83 11.83 6.56
N ALA A 71 6.31 11.15 7.59
CA ALA A 71 6.42 9.70 7.69
C ALA A 71 5.82 9.00 6.47
N PHE A 72 4.61 9.38 6.07
CA PHE A 72 3.95 8.80 4.90
C PHE A 72 4.64 9.16 3.59
N GLU A 73 5.19 10.35 3.44
CA GLU A 73 5.96 10.73 2.25
C GLU A 73 7.20 9.86 2.06
N ILE A 74 7.96 9.61 3.13
CA ILE A 74 9.14 8.72 3.10
C ILE A 74 8.72 7.33 2.64
N CYS A 75 7.75 6.70 3.33
CA CYS A 75 7.36 5.35 2.94
C CYS A 75 6.59 5.32 1.60
N ARG A 76 6.07 6.43 1.05
CA ARG A 76 5.54 6.50 -0.32
C ARG A 76 6.65 6.54 -1.36
N GLY A 77 7.70 7.34 -1.12
CA GLY A 77 8.84 7.49 -2.03
C GLY A 77 9.58 6.17 -2.26
N GLU A 78 9.83 5.42 -1.19
CA GLU A 78 10.47 4.09 -1.26
C GLU A 78 9.66 3.09 -2.09
N GLN A 79 8.34 3.20 -2.06
CA GLN A 79 7.44 2.21 -2.66
C GLN A 79 7.16 2.50 -4.14
N GLN A 80 7.28 3.75 -4.62
CA GLN A 80 7.11 4.07 -6.04
C GLN A 80 8.14 3.34 -6.93
N GLN A 81 9.30 2.98 -6.40
CA GLN A 81 10.32 2.20 -7.14
C GLN A 81 9.98 0.71 -7.29
N THR A 82 9.17 0.14 -6.40
CA THR A 82 8.90 -1.31 -6.35
C THR A 82 7.58 -1.73 -7.00
N CYS A 83 6.72 -0.76 -7.35
CA CYS A 83 5.33 -1.02 -7.75
C CYS A 83 5.12 -1.35 -9.24
N TYR A 84 6.06 -1.04 -10.13
CA TYR A 84 5.87 -1.27 -11.56
C TYR A 84 7.16 -1.84 -12.17
N PRO A 85 7.12 -3.04 -12.81
CA PRO A 85 8.20 -3.42 -13.71
C PRO A 85 8.35 -2.29 -14.75
N ARG A 86 9.60 -1.92 -15.06
CA ARG A 86 9.93 -0.95 -16.12
C ARG A 86 9.09 -1.25 -17.37
N GLY A 87 8.12 -0.39 -17.71
CA GLY A 87 7.34 -0.53 -18.95
C GLY A 87 5.82 -0.23 -18.87
N LEU A 88 5.21 -0.10 -17.69
CA LEU A 88 3.82 0.36 -17.57
C LEU A 88 3.77 1.83 -17.10
N ARG A 89 3.17 2.67 -17.95
CA ARG A 89 3.38 4.12 -18.07
C ARG A 89 3.44 4.88 -16.72
N PRO A 90 4.44 5.75 -16.51
CA PRO A 90 4.33 6.78 -15.49
C PRO A 90 3.12 7.68 -15.79
N ARG A 91 2.46 8.20 -14.74
CA ARG A 91 1.47 9.28 -14.88
C ARG A 91 2.11 10.35 -15.77
N LYS A 92 1.46 10.68 -16.89
CA LYS A 92 1.80 11.91 -17.61
C LYS A 92 1.60 13.05 -16.63
N ASN A 93 2.68 13.73 -16.27
CA ASN A 93 2.57 15.11 -15.78
C ASN A 93 1.87 15.88 -16.90
N VAL A 94 0.63 16.27 -16.66
CA VAL A 94 -0.04 17.27 -17.49
C VAL A 94 0.54 18.60 -17.00
N LEU A 95 1.23 19.28 -17.91
CA LEU A 95 1.77 20.63 -17.76
C LEU A 95 0.67 21.63 -17.41
#